data_AF-A0A1I2TEN0-F1
#
_entry.id   AF-A0A1I2TEN0-F1
#
_cell.length_a   1.000
_cell.length_b   1.000
_cell.length_c   1.000
_cell.angle_alpha   90.00
_cell.angle_beta   90.00
_cell.angle_gamma   90.00
#
_symmetry.space_group_name_H-M   'P 1'
#
loop_
_entity.id
_entity.type
_entity.pdbx_description
1 polymer ?
#
loop_
_entity_poly.entity_id
_entity_poly.type
_entity_poly.pdbx_seq_one_letter_code
_entity_poly.pdbx_strand_id
1 'polypeptide(L)' 'MVTVLDFVVMLLESAVELLVTGGLRILGTGDPLTILSFLVGGALIAFSAVVFGFLALGGIVNWATGLGASAPSRTPRPRE' A
#
# COMPACT_ATOMS: atom_id res chain seq x y z
N MET A 1 -8.77 26.16 1.26
CA MET A 1 -8.54 25.28 0.09
C MET A 1 -7.97 23.99 0.64
N VAL A 2 -8.55 22.84 0.30
CA VAL A 2 -8.06 21.53 0.77
C VAL A 2 -6.67 21.30 0.20
N THR A 3 -5.72 20.86 1.03
CA THR A 3 -4.39 20.49 0.53
C THR A 3 -4.44 19.10 -0.10
N VAL A 4 -3.47 18.78 -0.96
CA VAL A 4 -3.33 17.42 -1.51
C VAL A 4 -3.19 16.40 -0.38
N LEU A 5 -2.51 16.78 0.70
CA LEU A 5 -2.34 15.93 1.87
C LEU A 5 -3.67 15.67 2.60
N ASP A 6 -4.48 16.71 2.83
CA ASP A 6 -5.81 16.55 3.43
C ASP A 6 -6.70 15.64 2.59
N PHE A 7 -6.65 15.77 1.26
CA PHE A 7 -7.39 14.90 0.36
C PHE A 7 -6.95 13.43 0.50
N VAL A 8 -5.64 13.16 0.53
CA VAL A 8 -5.11 11.81 0.69
C VAL A 8 -5.49 11.20 2.04
N VAL A 9 -5.41 11.98 3.12
CA VAL A 9 -5.83 11.53 4.46
C VAL A 9 -7.31 11.16 4.46
N MET A 10 -8.16 12.04 3.92
CA MET A 10 -9.60 11.80 3.84
C MET A 10 -9.95 10.58 2.96
N LEU A 11 -9.20 10.37 1.87
CA LEU A 11 -9.36 9.19 1.03
C LEU A 11 -9.00 7.90 1.79
N LEU A 12 -7.91 7.92 2.55
CA LEU A 12 -7.48 6.77 3.35
C LEU A 12 -8.48 6.48 4.48
N GLU A 13 -8.96 7.51 5.18
CA GLU A 13 -10.00 7.36 6.21
C GLU A 13 -11.28 6.76 5.61
N SER A 14 -11.74 7.26 4.46
CA SER A 14 -12.92 6.75 3.77
C SER A 14 -12.75 5.29 3.34
N ALA A 15 -11.57 4.93 2.83
CA ALA A 15 -11.27 3.54 2.46
C ALA A 15 -11.28 2.61 3.67
N VAL A 16 -10.71 3.04 4.80
CA VAL A 16 -10.71 2.28 6.06
C VAL A 16 -12.13 2.12 6.60
N GLU A 17 -12.92 3.20 6.62
CA GLU A 17 -14.30 3.18 7.08
C GLU A 17 -15.16 2.23 6.25
N LEU A 18 -15.01 2.25 4.92
CA LEU A 18 -15.68 1.32 4.02
C LEU A 18 -15.32 -0.14 4.35
N LEU A 19 -14.05 -0.40 4.62
CA LEU A 19 -13.54 -1.75 4.90
C LEU A 19 -14.07 -2.27 6.24
N VAL A 20 -14.13 -1.41 7.26
CA VAL A 20 -14.68 -1.73 8.59
C VAL A 20 -16.18 -1.95 8.51
N THR A 21 -16.94 -1.00 7.95
CA THR A 21 -18.41 -1.08 7.88
C THR A 21 -18.87 -2.23 6.98
N GLY A 22 -18.22 -2.40 5.82
CA GLY A 22 -18.46 -3.53 4.91
C GLY A 22 -18.10 -4.86 5.55
N GLY A 23 -16.94 -4.95 6.22
CA GLY A 23 -16.50 -6.15 6.91
C GLY A 23 -17.43 -6.56 8.06
N LEU A 24 -17.86 -5.61 8.89
CA LEU A 24 -18.84 -5.85 9.95
C LEU A 24 -20.18 -6.34 9.39
N ARG A 25 -20.61 -5.79 8.25
CA ARG A 25 -21.83 -6.24 7.57
C ARG A 25 -21.72 -7.69 7.09
N ILE A 26 -20.55 -8.07 6.56
CA ILE A 26 -20.27 -9.43 6.09
C ILE A 26 -20.15 -10.42 7.26
N LEU A 27 -19.52 -10.02 8.36
CA LEU A 27 -19.46 -10.83 9.57
C LEU A 27 -20.86 -11.02 10.19
N GLY A 28 -21.71 -9.99 10.10
CA GLY A 28 -23.10 -10.04 10.55
C GLY A 28 -24.04 -10.93 9.72
N THR A 29 -23.63 -11.37 8.52
CA THR A 29 -24.46 -12.23 7.66
C THR A 29 -24.64 -13.65 8.21
N GLY A 30 -23.74 -14.11 9.09
CA GLY A 30 -23.79 -15.47 9.67
C GLY A 30 -23.47 -16.61 8.70
N ASP A 31 -23.22 -16.32 7.42
CA ASP A 31 -22.81 -17.29 6.41
C ASP A 31 -21.28 -17.52 6.46
N PRO A 32 -20.81 -18.71 6.86
CA PRO A 32 -19.40 -19.01 7.00
C PRO A 32 -18.63 -18.94 5.67
N LEU A 33 -19.27 -19.24 4.54
CA LEU A 33 -18.59 -19.23 3.25
C LEU A 33 -18.30 -17.79 2.80
N THR A 34 -19.27 -16.90 3.00
CA THR A 34 -19.13 -15.47 2.69
C THR A 34 -18.06 -14.81 3.58
N ILE A 35 -18.04 -15.15 4.87
CA ILE A 35 -17.03 -14.64 5.81
C ILE A 35 -15.63 -15.10 5.42
N LEU A 36 -15.47 -16.40 5.10
CA LEU A 36 -14.17 -16.95 4.74
C LEU A 36 -13.64 -16.37 3.42
N SER A 37 -14.51 -16.24 2.42
CA SER A 37 -14.13 -15.66 1.12
C SER A 37 -13.78 -14.17 1.23
N PHE A 38 -14.51 -13.39 2.03
CA PHE A 38 -14.13 -12.02 2.35
C PHE A 38 -12.79 -11.93 3.09
N LEU A 39 -12.57 -12.79 4.09
CA LEU A 39 -11.33 -12.80 4.88
C LEU A 39 -10.11 -13.13 4.01
N VAL A 40 -10.21 -14.17 3.16
CA VAL A 40 -9.12 -14.57 2.26
C VAL A 40 -8.84 -13.48 1.22
N GLY A 41 -9.89 -12.93 0.59
CA GLY A 41 -9.75 -11.83 -0.36
C GLY A 41 -9.14 -10.59 0.29
N GLY A 42 -9.63 -10.20 1.46
CA GLY A 42 -9.13 -9.08 2.24
C GLY A 42 -7.67 -9.26 2.67
N ALA A 43 -7.31 -10.46 3.13
CA ALA A 43 -5.92 -10.79 3.49
C ALA A 43 -4.96 -10.68 2.30
N LEU A 44 -5.36 -11.18 1.12
CA LEU A 44 -4.57 -11.07 -0.11
C LEU A 44 -4.37 -9.62 -0.54
N ILE A 45 -5.43 -8.80 -0.49
CA ILE A 45 -5.36 -7.37 -0.82
C ILE A 45 -4.45 -6.64 0.18
N ALA A 46 -4.64 -6.87 1.48
CA ALA A 46 -3.83 -6.26 2.53
C ALA A 46 -2.35 -6.64 2.39
N PHE A 47 -2.07 -7.92 2.14
CA PHE A 47 -0.72 -8.40 1.90
C PHE A 47 -0.08 -7.71 0.68
N SER A 48 -0.79 -7.66 -0.44
CA SER A 48 -0.33 -6.98 -1.65
C SER A 48 -0.04 -5.50 -1.40
N ALA A 49 -0.97 -4.80 -0.75
CA ALA A 49 -0.83 -3.38 -0.41
C ALA A 49 0.39 -3.12 0.49
N VAL A 50 0.63 -3.96 1.49
CA VAL A 50 1.81 -3.85 2.37
C VAL A 50 3.09 -4.08 1.59
N VAL A 51 3.17 -5.14 0.77
CA VAL A 51 4.38 -5.45 -0.01
C VAL A 51 4.70 -4.34 -1.00
N PHE A 52 3.72 -3.93 -1.82
CA PHE A 52 3.95 -2.88 -2.80
C PHE A 52 4.12 -1.51 -2.17
N GLY A 53 3.42 -1.22 -1.07
CA GLY A 53 3.61 0.00 -0.28
C GLY A 53 5.02 0.09 0.30
N PHE A 54 5.55 -1.01 0.84
CA PHE A 54 6.92 -1.09 1.34
C PHE A 54 7.94 -0.86 0.23
N LEU A 55 7.77 -1.49 -0.93
CA LEU A 55 8.65 -1.29 -2.09
C LEU A 55 8.58 0.15 -2.62
N ALA A 56 7.39 0.73 -2.69
CA ALA A 56 7.20 2.12 -3.11
C ALA A 56 7.89 3.10 -2.14
N LEU A 57 7.73 2.90 -0.83
CA LEU A 57 8.43 3.67 0.20
C LEU A 57 9.95 3.51 0.09
N GLY A 58 10.45 2.28 -0.10
CA GLY A 58 11.86 2.02 -0.33
C GLY A 58 12.39 2.74 -1.58
N GLY A 59 11.61 2.77 -2.66
CA GLY A 59 11.93 3.53 -3.87
C GLY A 59 11.99 5.04 -3.63
N ILE A 60 11.05 5.60 -2.88
CA ILE A 60 11.04 7.03 -2.49
C ILE A 60 12.26 7.36 -1.62
N VAL A 61 12.57 6.51 -0.64
CA VAL A 61 13.75 6.68 0.23
C VAL A 61 15.04 6.62 -0.58
N ASN A 62 15.19 5.64 -1.47
CA ASN A 62 16.35 5.53 -2.36
C ASN A 62 16.46 6.76 -3.28
N TRP A 63 15.35 7.25 -3.84
CA TRP A 63 15.35 8.46 -4.66
C TRP A 63 15.77 9.72 -3.86
N ALA A 64 15.30 9.86 -2.62
CA ALA A 64 15.57 11.04 -1.80
C ALA A 64 16.96 11.02 -1.13
N THR A 65 17.49 9.85 -0.79
CA THR A 65 18.69 9.71 0.06
C THR A 65 19.83 8.92 -0.58
N GLY A 66 19.57 8.21 -1.68
CA GLY A 66 20.52 7.27 -2.29
C GLY A 66 20.75 5.99 -1.46
N LEU A 67 20.11 5.83 -0.31
CA LEU A 67 20.22 4.65 0.53
C LEU A 67 19.54 3.45 -0.16
N GLY A 68 20.29 2.36 -0.32
CA GLY A 68 19.80 1.14 -0.99
C GLY A 68 20.09 1.07 -2.49
N ALA A 69 20.83 2.04 -3.05
CA ALA A 69 21.28 1.99 -4.44
C ALA A 69 22.27 0.83 -4.66
N SER A 70 21.78 -0.28 -5.22
CA SER A 70 22.59 -1.45 -5.60
C SER A 70 23.18 -1.34 -7.01
N ALA A 71 22.87 -0.28 -7.75
CA ALA A 71 23.47 -0.03 -9.06
C ALA A 71 24.80 0.75 -8.87
N PRO A 72 25.96 0.20 -9.28
CA PRO A 72 27.17 0.99 -9.41
C PRO A 72 26.84 2.20 -10.27
N SER A 73 27.12 3.40 -9.76
CA SER A 73 27.09 4.62 -10.57
C SER A 73 27.85 4.33 -11.85
N ARG A 74 27.15 4.27 -12.99
CA ARG A 74 27.75 4.17 -14.32
C ARG A 74 28.52 5.48 -14.57
N THR A 75 29.65 5.66 -13.90
CA THR A 75 30.67 6.59 -14.32
C THR A 75 31.17 6.06 -15.66
N PRO A 76 31.01 6.80 -16.77
CA PRO A 76 31.64 6.42 -18.02
C PRO A 76 33.15 6.28 -17.77
N ARG A 77 33.77 5.19 -18.21
CA ARG A 77 35.23 5.04 -18.12
C ARG A 77 35.87 6.26 -18.81
N PRO A 78 36.85 6.94 -18.18
CA PRO A 78 37.67 7.91 -18.89
C PRO A 78 38.25 7.24 -20.13
N ARG A 79 37.99 7.81 -21.30
CA ARG A 79 38.68 7.40 -22.52
C ARG A 79 40.06 8.05 -22.45
N GLU A 80 41.06 7.24 -22.14
CA GLU A 80 42.46 7.55 -22.48
C GLU A 80 42.68 7.43 -23.99
#